data_AF-A8SN40-F1
#
_entry.id   AF-A8SN40-F1
#
_cell.length_a   1.000
_cell.length_b   1.000
_cell.length_c   1.000
_cell.angle_alpha   90.00
_cell.angle_beta   90.00
_cell.angle_gamma   90.00
#
_symmetry.space_group_name_H-M   'P 1'
#
loop_
_entity.id
_entity.type
_entity.pdbx_description
1 polymer ?
#
loop_
_entity_poly.entity_id
_entity_poly.type
_entity_poly.pdbx_seq_one_letter_code
_entity_poly.pdbx_strand_id
1 'polypeptide(L)'
;MEKIYTGKTKDIYKSEDGNYVLKFKDDVTGENGVFDPGANTVGLSIEGVGHEGLKITKYFFEILKEKGIRTHYIDCNLNENTMTVKPCEVFGKGIEVICRFKAVGSFIRRYGLYAKPNDDLDTYVEITLKDDERCDPLITKDALVMLNILTEKEYEDLVALTKEICTIIRDVLKEKGLTLYDIKLEFGKVDGEVVLIDEISGGNMRVYNGDNIVAPTDLYSFLLK
;
A
#
# COMPACT_ATOMS: atom_id res chain seq x y z
N MET A 1 -16.11 20.18 -5.94
CA MET A 1 -14.84 19.42 -5.93
C MET A 1 -14.04 19.74 -7.18
N GLU A 2 -12.76 20.07 -7.02
CA GLU A 2 -11.83 20.34 -8.12
C GLU A 2 -10.89 19.14 -8.29
N LYS A 3 -10.72 18.62 -9.51
CA LYS A 3 -9.79 17.51 -9.77
C LYS A 3 -8.36 18.05 -9.78
N ILE A 4 -7.49 17.52 -8.91
CA ILE A 4 -6.10 18.00 -8.76
C ILE A 4 -5.07 17.03 -9.35
N TYR A 5 -5.40 15.73 -9.43
CA TYR A 5 -4.47 14.72 -9.94
C TYR A 5 -5.22 13.51 -10.53
N THR A 6 -4.64 12.90 -11.57
CA THR A 6 -5.10 11.63 -12.16
C THR A 6 -3.97 10.61 -11.99
N GLY A 7 -4.16 9.65 -11.10
CA GLY A 7 -3.26 8.53 -10.91
C GLY A 7 -3.65 7.31 -11.74
N LYS A 8 -2.83 6.26 -11.64
CA LYS A 8 -3.06 4.97 -12.35
C LYS A 8 -4.39 4.35 -11.89
N THR A 9 -4.60 4.21 -10.59
CA THR A 9 -5.79 3.55 -9.99
C THR A 9 -6.79 4.51 -9.34
N LYS A 10 -6.42 5.79 -9.14
CA LYS A 10 -7.24 6.76 -8.38
C LYS A 10 -7.19 8.15 -8.99
N ASP A 11 -8.32 8.85 -8.94
CA ASP A 11 -8.38 10.29 -9.18
C ASP A 11 -8.42 11.04 -7.85
N ILE A 12 -7.70 12.15 -7.73
CA ILE A 12 -7.68 12.96 -6.51
C ILE A 12 -8.39 14.29 -6.77
N TYR A 13 -9.32 14.62 -5.88
CA TYR A 13 -10.06 15.86 -5.87
C TYR A 13 -9.80 16.63 -4.59
N LYS A 14 -9.90 17.95 -4.65
CA LYS A 14 -9.91 18.83 -3.48
C LYS A 14 -11.35 19.18 -3.11
N SER A 15 -11.73 18.99 -1.85
CA SER A 15 -13.01 19.40 -1.28
C SER A 15 -12.97 20.84 -0.76
N GLU A 16 -14.14 21.41 -0.51
CA GLU A 16 -14.29 22.81 -0.09
C GLU A 16 -13.71 23.09 1.30
N ASP A 17 -13.71 22.08 2.18
CA ASP A 17 -13.12 22.11 3.53
C ASP A 17 -11.60 21.90 3.53
N GLY A 18 -10.98 21.79 2.35
CA GLY A 18 -9.54 21.64 2.18
C GLY A 18 -9.01 20.21 2.26
N ASN A 19 -9.86 19.22 2.54
CA ASN A 19 -9.51 17.81 2.47
C ASN A 19 -9.31 17.32 1.02
N TYR A 20 -8.76 16.12 0.89
CA TYR A 20 -8.66 15.43 -0.40
C TYR A 20 -9.64 14.27 -0.47
N VAL A 21 -10.17 14.04 -1.67
CA VAL A 21 -11.08 12.93 -1.96
C VAL A 21 -10.47 12.08 -3.06
N LEU A 22 -10.16 10.84 -2.70
CA LEU A 22 -9.59 9.82 -3.56
C LEU A 22 -10.75 9.02 -4.15
N LYS A 23 -10.94 9.12 -5.46
CA LYS A 23 -11.93 8.34 -6.20
C LYS A 23 -11.26 7.14 -6.84
N PHE A 24 -11.67 5.95 -6.42
CA PHE A 24 -11.10 4.69 -6.88
C PHE A 24 -11.63 4.37 -8.28
N LYS A 25 -10.74 3.86 -9.14
CA LYS A 25 -11.03 3.46 -10.52
C LYS A 25 -10.86 1.96 -10.66
N ASP A 26 -11.44 1.42 -11.73
CA ASP A 26 -11.31 0.01 -12.09
C ASP A 26 -10.08 -0.27 -12.97
N ASP A 27 -9.26 0.75 -13.22
CA ASP A 27 -7.97 0.62 -13.89
C ASP A 27 -6.97 -0.07 -12.97
N VAL A 28 -6.26 -1.08 -13.48
CA VAL A 28 -5.21 -1.79 -12.75
C VAL A 28 -3.88 -1.70 -13.48
N THR A 29 -2.80 -1.81 -12.71
CA THR A 29 -1.46 -1.86 -13.27
C THR A 29 -1.19 -3.21 -13.92
N GLY A 30 -0.38 -3.21 -14.98
CA GLY A 30 -0.04 -4.40 -15.73
C GLY A 30 0.83 -4.11 -16.94
N GLU A 31 1.36 -5.18 -17.53
CA GLU A 31 2.11 -5.16 -18.79
C GLU A 31 1.44 -6.10 -19.80
N ASN A 32 1.33 -5.66 -21.05
CA ASN A 32 0.78 -6.45 -22.16
C ASN A 32 -0.62 -7.06 -21.87
N GLY A 33 -1.48 -6.34 -21.15
CA GLY A 33 -2.83 -6.81 -20.80
C GLY A 33 -2.89 -7.80 -19.64
N VAL A 34 -1.77 -8.08 -18.97
CA VAL A 34 -1.69 -8.96 -17.80
C VAL A 34 -1.59 -8.11 -16.54
N PHE A 35 -2.45 -8.39 -15.56
CA PHE A 35 -2.42 -7.73 -14.25
C PHE A 35 -1.08 -7.98 -13.55
N ASP A 36 -0.40 -6.91 -13.19
CA ASP A 36 0.79 -6.94 -12.37
C ASP A 36 0.74 -5.75 -11.39
N PRO A 37 0.54 -6.00 -10.08
CA PRO A 37 0.50 -4.95 -9.07
C PRO A 37 1.85 -4.23 -8.90
N GLY A 38 2.94 -4.78 -9.45
CA GLY A 38 4.27 -4.17 -9.49
C GLY A 38 4.63 -3.49 -10.80
N ALA A 39 3.72 -3.42 -11.78
CA ALA A 39 3.98 -2.77 -13.06
C ALA A 39 3.77 -1.24 -13.01
N ASN A 40 4.49 -0.55 -13.89
CA ASN A 40 4.52 0.91 -13.93
C ASN A 40 3.51 1.52 -14.92
N THR A 41 2.70 0.70 -15.58
CA THR A 41 1.71 1.14 -16.57
C THR A 41 0.33 0.61 -16.23
N VAL A 42 -0.72 1.31 -16.67
CA VAL A 42 -2.08 0.76 -16.69
C VAL A 42 -2.11 -0.34 -17.75
N GLY A 43 -2.38 -1.58 -17.33
CA GLY A 43 -2.33 -2.74 -18.21
C GLY A 43 -3.69 -3.15 -18.75
N LEU A 44 -4.74 -2.96 -17.94
CA LEU A 44 -6.11 -3.36 -18.21
C LEU A 44 -7.07 -2.70 -17.19
N SER A 45 -8.38 -2.90 -17.38
CA SER A 45 -9.39 -2.56 -16.38
C SER A 45 -10.12 -3.82 -15.93
N ILE A 46 -10.37 -3.95 -14.64
CA ILE A 46 -11.10 -5.08 -14.03
C ILE A 46 -12.33 -4.49 -13.33
N GLU A 47 -13.52 -4.80 -13.82
CA GLU A 47 -14.76 -4.26 -13.28
C GLU A 47 -14.88 -4.54 -11.77
N GLY A 48 -15.17 -3.49 -11.00
CA GLY A 48 -15.38 -3.56 -9.55
C GLY A 48 -14.11 -3.63 -8.69
N VAL A 49 -12.91 -3.75 -9.27
CA VAL A 49 -11.66 -3.85 -8.48
C VAL A 49 -11.39 -2.61 -7.65
N GLY A 50 -11.74 -1.41 -8.13
CA GLY A 50 -11.59 -0.18 -7.37
C GLY A 50 -12.54 -0.17 -6.17
N HIS A 51 -13.76 -0.67 -6.35
CA HIS A 51 -14.76 -0.75 -5.30
C HIS A 51 -14.41 -1.79 -4.23
N GLU A 52 -13.94 -2.98 -4.63
CA GLU A 52 -13.42 -3.97 -3.68
C GLU A 52 -12.17 -3.46 -2.95
N GLY A 53 -11.28 -2.75 -3.67
CA GLY A 53 -10.13 -2.11 -3.07
C GLY A 53 -10.51 -1.08 -1.99
N LEU A 54 -11.54 -0.28 -2.24
CA LEU A 54 -12.07 0.69 -1.27
C LEU A 54 -12.71 0.00 -0.04
N LYS A 55 -13.40 -1.13 -0.21
CA LYS A 55 -13.97 -1.90 0.91
C LYS A 55 -12.88 -2.41 1.85
N ILE A 56 -11.81 -2.98 1.29
CA ILE A 56 -10.66 -3.48 2.05
C ILE A 56 -9.93 -2.31 2.72
N THR A 57 -9.77 -1.21 1.99
CA THR A 57 -9.18 0.03 2.51
C THR A 57 -9.94 0.53 3.73
N LYS A 58 -11.27 0.71 3.60
CA LYS A 58 -12.13 1.10 4.72
C LYS A 58 -11.97 0.15 5.91
N TYR A 59 -12.01 -1.15 5.66
CA TYR A 59 -11.92 -2.17 6.70
C TYR A 59 -10.65 -2.04 7.53
N PHE A 60 -9.47 -1.97 6.88
CA PHE A 60 -8.21 -1.87 7.62
C PHE A 60 -7.98 -0.49 8.23
N PHE A 61 -8.34 0.61 7.55
CA PHE A 61 -8.16 1.95 8.14
C PHE A 61 -9.02 2.17 9.39
N GLU A 62 -10.23 1.60 9.46
CA GLU A 62 -11.05 1.66 10.68
C GLU A 62 -10.42 0.83 11.82
N ILE A 63 -9.88 -0.36 11.55
CA ILE A 63 -9.14 -1.16 12.55
C ILE A 63 -7.92 -0.38 13.07
N LEU A 64 -7.17 0.27 12.18
CA LEU A 64 -6.00 1.08 12.56
C LEU A 64 -6.42 2.26 13.44
N LYS A 65 -7.52 2.94 13.09
CA LYS A 65 -8.09 4.04 13.88
C LYS A 65 -8.54 3.58 15.27
N GLU A 66 -9.21 2.44 15.38
CA GLU A 66 -9.59 1.84 16.67
C GLU A 66 -8.39 1.50 17.56
N LYS A 67 -7.26 1.12 16.94
CA LYS A 67 -5.99 0.87 17.62
C LYS A 67 -5.17 2.14 17.91
N GLY A 68 -5.67 3.32 17.53
CA GLY A 68 -4.99 4.60 17.75
C GLY A 68 -3.85 4.88 16.79
N ILE A 69 -3.73 4.14 15.69
CA ILE A 69 -2.71 4.35 14.67
C ILE A 69 -3.11 5.55 13.80
N ARG A 70 -2.23 6.55 13.75
CA ARG A 70 -2.48 7.78 13.00
C ARG A 70 -2.30 7.55 11.50
N THR A 71 -3.30 7.95 10.74
CA THR A 71 -3.31 7.87 9.28
C THR A 71 -3.90 9.15 8.67
N HIS A 72 -3.86 9.29 7.34
CA HIS A 72 -4.58 10.37 6.66
C HIS A 72 -6.10 10.13 6.55
N TYR A 73 -6.59 8.94 6.90
CA TYR A 73 -7.97 8.52 6.68
C TYR A 73 -8.97 9.33 7.51
N ILE A 74 -10.09 9.72 6.89
CA ILE A 74 -11.23 10.38 7.56
C ILE A 74 -12.48 9.49 7.48
N ASP A 75 -12.96 9.20 6.27
CA ASP A 75 -14.14 8.36 6.01
C ASP A 75 -14.16 7.84 4.55
N CYS A 76 -15.01 6.85 4.27
CA CYS A 76 -15.27 6.31 2.93
C CYS A 76 -16.76 6.35 2.57
N ASN A 77 -17.08 6.81 1.37
CA ASN A 77 -18.38 6.65 0.73
C ASN A 77 -18.31 5.55 -0.34
N LEU A 78 -18.79 4.36 0.02
CA LEU A 78 -18.77 3.20 -0.88
C LEU A 78 -19.68 3.38 -2.11
N ASN A 79 -20.78 4.13 -2.00
CA ASN A 79 -21.71 4.35 -3.12
C ASN A 79 -21.09 5.23 -4.21
N GLU A 80 -20.21 6.16 -3.82
CA GLU A 80 -19.51 7.07 -4.76
C GLU A 80 -18.12 6.56 -5.15
N ASN A 81 -17.69 5.45 -4.55
CA ASN A 81 -16.35 4.89 -4.66
C ASN A 81 -15.24 5.88 -4.26
N THR A 82 -15.46 6.58 -3.13
CA THR A 82 -14.56 7.63 -2.65
C THR A 82 -14.09 7.42 -1.21
N MET A 83 -12.88 7.90 -0.94
CA MET A 83 -12.29 8.02 0.40
C MET A 83 -11.87 9.47 0.64
N THR A 84 -12.33 10.06 1.74
CA THR A 84 -11.92 11.39 2.19
C THR A 84 -10.72 11.26 3.12
N VAL A 85 -9.70 12.06 2.89
CA VAL A 85 -8.42 12.03 3.62
C VAL A 85 -7.92 13.43 3.92
N LYS A 86 -7.09 13.54 4.95
CA LYS A 86 -6.33 14.76 5.26
C LYS A 86 -5.27 15.00 4.18
N PRO A 87 -5.00 16.26 3.80
CA PRO A 87 -3.84 16.59 2.98
C PRO A 87 -2.55 16.16 3.66
N CYS A 88 -1.61 15.63 2.88
CA CYS A 88 -0.31 15.20 3.38
C CYS A 88 0.84 15.73 2.50
N GLU A 89 2.02 15.82 3.09
CA GLU A 89 3.29 16.04 2.39
C GLU A 89 3.93 14.68 2.09
N VAL A 90 4.21 14.38 0.82
CA VAL A 90 4.89 13.14 0.43
C VAL A 90 6.40 13.26 0.63
N PHE A 91 7.08 12.15 0.94
CA PHE A 91 8.54 12.13 1.04
C PHE A 91 9.19 12.16 -0.34
N GLY A 92 10.04 13.16 -0.60
CA GLY A 92 10.70 13.34 -1.90
C GLY A 92 9.69 13.49 -3.05
N LYS A 93 9.69 12.52 -3.97
CA LYS A 93 8.71 12.41 -5.07
C LYS A 93 7.69 11.28 -4.85
N GLY A 94 7.63 10.75 -3.64
CA GLY A 94 6.92 9.53 -3.29
C GLY A 94 7.89 8.36 -3.07
N ILE A 95 7.58 7.57 -2.05
CA ILE A 95 8.28 6.34 -1.70
C ILE A 95 7.25 5.23 -1.55
N GLU A 96 7.67 3.99 -1.81
CA GLU A 96 6.87 2.81 -1.51
C GLU A 96 7.60 1.98 -0.47
N VAL A 97 6.88 1.56 0.55
CA VAL A 97 7.43 0.84 1.69
C VAL A 97 6.85 -0.57 1.67
N ILE A 98 7.70 -1.55 1.37
CA ILE A 98 7.30 -2.94 1.25
C ILE A 98 7.67 -3.67 2.54
N CYS A 99 6.67 -4.29 3.17
CA CYS A 99 6.85 -5.21 4.28
C CYS A 99 6.66 -6.65 3.81
N ARG A 100 7.61 -7.53 4.14
CA ARG A 100 7.62 -8.93 3.72
C ARG A 100 7.65 -9.86 4.93
N PHE A 101 6.75 -10.85 4.91
CA PHE A 101 6.74 -11.98 5.83
C PHE A 101 7.23 -13.28 5.16
N LYS A 102 7.19 -13.32 3.82
CA LYS A 102 7.71 -14.43 3.01
C LYS A 102 8.66 -13.93 1.94
N ALA A 103 9.68 -14.72 1.63
CA ALA A 103 10.63 -14.42 0.57
C ALA A 103 10.00 -14.65 -0.81
N VAL A 104 9.54 -13.58 -1.45
CA VAL A 104 8.88 -13.61 -2.77
C VAL A 104 9.23 -12.42 -3.65
N GLY A 105 8.89 -12.49 -4.94
CA GLY A 105 8.99 -11.38 -5.88
C GLY A 105 10.41 -10.82 -6.01
N SER A 106 10.54 -9.50 -5.89
CA SER A 106 11.82 -8.80 -6.06
C SER A 106 12.87 -9.18 -5.00
N PHE A 107 12.45 -9.64 -3.81
CA PHE A 107 13.37 -10.15 -2.80
C PHE A 107 14.13 -11.39 -3.30
N ILE A 108 13.43 -12.38 -3.85
CA ILE A 108 14.05 -13.59 -4.41
C ILE A 108 14.89 -13.26 -5.65
N ARG A 109 14.46 -12.32 -6.49
CA ARG A 109 15.27 -11.89 -7.65
C ARG A 109 16.61 -11.30 -7.23
N ARG A 110 16.67 -10.57 -6.11
CA ARG A 110 17.91 -9.99 -5.57
C ARG A 110 18.74 -10.98 -4.76
N TYR A 111 18.10 -11.82 -3.95
CA TYR A 111 18.77 -12.60 -2.91
C TYR A 111 18.63 -14.13 -3.08
N GLY A 112 18.22 -14.61 -4.26
CA GLY A 112 17.92 -16.04 -4.50
C GLY A 112 19.10 -17.01 -4.36
N LEU A 113 20.34 -16.53 -4.27
CA LEU A 113 21.49 -17.35 -3.89
C LEU A 113 21.47 -17.70 -2.39
N TYR A 114 20.86 -16.87 -1.56
CA TYR A 114 20.86 -16.93 -0.09
C TYR A 114 19.48 -17.20 0.51
N ALA A 115 18.42 -17.22 -0.31
CA ALA A 115 17.05 -17.43 0.10
C ALA A 115 16.29 -18.30 -0.90
N LYS A 116 15.37 -19.13 -0.41
CA LYS A 116 14.45 -19.93 -1.23
C LYS A 116 13.07 -19.26 -1.28
N PRO A 117 12.30 -19.46 -2.36
CA PRO A 117 10.93 -18.99 -2.42
C PRO A 117 10.11 -19.46 -1.21
N ASN A 118 9.37 -18.54 -0.61
CA ASN A 118 8.52 -18.73 0.56
C ASN A 118 9.24 -18.99 1.90
N ASP A 119 10.56 -18.77 1.97
CA ASP A 119 11.26 -18.71 3.26
C ASP A 119 10.62 -17.64 4.16
N ASP A 120 10.54 -17.93 5.46
CA ASP A 120 10.04 -17.00 6.46
C ASP A 120 10.96 -15.79 6.61
N LEU A 121 10.37 -14.59 6.65
CA LEU A 121 11.06 -13.34 6.91
C LEU A 121 10.51 -12.71 8.19
N ASP A 122 11.41 -12.15 8.99
CA ASP A 122 11.05 -11.48 10.24
C ASP A 122 10.61 -10.03 9.99
N THR A 123 9.46 -9.86 9.33
CA THR A 123 8.85 -8.55 9.04
C THR A 123 9.86 -7.60 8.37
N TYR A 124 10.45 -8.08 7.28
CA TYR A 124 11.50 -7.37 6.56
C TYR A 124 10.90 -6.18 5.81
N VAL A 125 11.43 -4.98 6.07
CA VAL A 125 10.98 -3.73 5.46
C VAL A 125 12.02 -3.23 4.46
N GLU A 126 11.58 -2.87 3.27
CA GLU A 126 12.40 -2.23 2.25
C GLU A 126 11.67 -1.05 1.61
N ILE A 127 12.42 -0.09 1.08
CA ILE A 127 11.88 1.15 0.51
C ILE A 127 12.33 1.26 -0.94
N THR A 128 11.38 1.56 -1.83
CA THR A 128 11.64 1.95 -3.21
C THR A 128 11.25 3.41 -3.44
N LEU A 129 11.89 4.06 -4.40
CA LEU A 129 11.47 5.38 -4.87
C LEU A 129 10.40 5.23 -5.95
N LYS A 130 9.40 6.11 -5.99
CA LYS A 130 8.49 6.21 -7.13
C LYS A 130 9.20 6.93 -8.28
N ASP A 131 9.88 6.14 -9.12
CA ASP A 131 10.63 6.60 -10.28
C ASP A 131 10.44 5.58 -11.42
N ASP A 132 9.34 5.77 -12.16
CA ASP A 132 8.94 4.90 -13.27
C ASP A 132 10.06 4.77 -14.33
N GLU A 133 10.89 5.81 -14.54
CA GLU A 133 12.02 5.81 -15.50
C GLU A 133 13.12 4.83 -15.09
N ARG A 134 13.29 4.59 -13.78
CA ARG A 134 14.32 3.72 -13.19
C ARG A 134 13.73 2.46 -12.56
N CYS A 135 12.50 2.12 -12.91
CA CYS A 135 11.79 0.93 -12.43
C CYS A 135 11.71 0.84 -10.90
N ASP A 136 11.38 1.95 -10.25
CA ASP A 136 11.21 2.08 -8.80
C ASP A 136 12.37 1.49 -7.98
N PRO A 137 13.55 2.13 -8.04
CA PRO A 137 14.76 1.56 -7.47
C PRO A 137 14.66 1.42 -5.95
N LEU A 138 15.16 0.28 -5.44
CA LEU A 138 15.41 0.08 -4.01
C LEU A 138 16.40 1.15 -3.52
N ILE A 139 16.11 1.75 -2.37
CA ILE A 139 16.97 2.76 -1.74
C ILE A 139 17.26 2.40 -0.29
N THR A 140 18.48 2.67 0.16
CA THR A 140 18.95 2.41 1.54
C THR A 140 18.72 3.63 2.44
N LYS A 141 18.75 3.41 3.76
CA LYS A 141 18.66 4.47 4.78
C LYS A 141 19.65 5.61 4.52
N ASP A 142 20.93 5.28 4.31
CA ASP A 142 21.98 6.29 4.12
C ASP A 142 21.70 7.19 2.91
N ALA A 143 21.23 6.60 1.80
CA ALA A 143 20.88 7.34 0.60
C ALA A 143 19.61 8.20 0.80
N LEU A 144 18.59 7.68 1.52
CA LEU A 144 17.40 8.44 1.88
C LEU A 144 17.74 9.71 2.67
N VAL A 145 18.66 9.58 3.64
CA VAL A 145 19.14 10.71 4.46
C VAL A 145 20.00 11.66 3.65
N MET A 146 20.98 11.14 2.90
CA MET A 146 21.89 11.95 2.09
C MET A 146 21.18 12.75 0.99
N LEU A 147 20.10 12.21 0.44
CA LEU A 147 19.27 12.87 -0.57
C LEU A 147 18.16 13.75 0.03
N ASN A 148 18.09 13.88 1.36
CA ASN A 148 17.06 14.65 2.08
C ASN A 148 15.62 14.20 1.76
N ILE A 149 15.42 12.89 1.55
CA ILE A 149 14.08 12.30 1.35
C ILE A 149 13.43 11.99 2.69
N LEU A 150 14.23 11.47 3.64
CA LEU A 150 13.85 11.22 5.02
C LEU A 150 14.99 11.66 5.93
N THR A 151 14.68 12.22 7.10
CA THR A 151 15.64 12.30 8.21
C THR A 151 15.85 10.91 8.83
N GLU A 152 16.92 10.75 9.61
CA GLU A 152 17.14 9.50 10.35
C GLU A 152 15.96 9.15 11.26
N LYS A 153 15.39 10.15 11.95
CA LYS A 153 14.23 9.96 12.83
C LYS A 153 13.00 9.51 12.04
N GLU A 154 12.66 10.21 10.94
CA GLU A 154 11.52 9.83 10.10
C GLU A 154 11.67 8.42 9.52
N TYR A 155 12.90 8.00 9.17
CA TYR A 155 13.16 6.63 8.74
C TYR A 155 12.85 5.61 9.84
N GLU A 156 13.35 5.82 11.07
CA GLU A 156 13.09 4.90 12.18
C GLU A 156 11.60 4.85 12.53
N ASP A 157 10.93 6.00 12.59
CA ASP A 157 9.49 6.09 12.85
C ASP A 157 8.70 5.37 11.76
N LEU A 158 9.04 5.59 10.48
CA LEU A 158 8.41 4.95 9.34
C LEU A 158 8.58 3.43 9.37
N VAL A 159 9.79 2.92 9.66
CA VAL A 159 10.04 1.47 9.74
C VAL A 159 9.28 0.86 10.91
N ALA A 160 9.30 1.50 12.09
CA ALA A 160 8.56 1.02 13.26
C ALA A 160 7.06 0.97 12.99
N LEU A 161 6.49 2.05 12.46
CA LEU A 161 5.07 2.15 12.11
C LEU A 161 4.68 1.13 11.03
N THR A 162 5.54 0.92 10.02
CA THR A 162 5.32 -0.10 8.99
C THR A 162 5.22 -1.49 9.60
N LYS A 163 6.16 -1.86 10.48
CA LYS A 163 6.15 -3.18 11.13
C LYS A 163 4.91 -3.38 11.99
N GLU A 164 4.48 -2.35 12.72
CA GLU A 164 3.26 -2.38 13.53
C GLU A 164 2.01 -2.58 12.68
N ILE A 165 1.81 -1.72 11.66
CA ILE A 165 0.66 -1.79 10.75
C ILE A 165 0.62 -3.14 10.03
N CYS A 166 1.74 -3.60 9.48
CA CYS A 166 1.77 -4.85 8.72
C CYS A 166 1.55 -6.06 9.63
N THR A 167 1.99 -6.00 10.89
CA THR A 167 1.69 -7.04 11.89
C THR A 167 0.19 -7.09 12.20
N ILE A 168 -0.46 -5.94 12.38
CA ILE A 168 -1.91 -5.86 12.59
C ILE A 168 -2.66 -6.48 11.39
N ILE A 169 -2.30 -6.09 10.16
CA ILE A 169 -2.92 -6.62 8.94
C ILE A 169 -2.70 -8.13 8.84
N ARG A 170 -1.48 -8.62 9.08
CA ARG A 170 -1.15 -10.05 9.07
C ARG A 170 -2.00 -10.82 10.07
N ASP A 171 -2.13 -10.32 11.30
CA ASP A 171 -2.83 -11.02 12.36
C ASP A 171 -4.33 -11.08 12.08
N VAL A 172 -4.93 -10.00 11.58
CA VAL A 172 -6.32 -9.97 11.10
C VAL A 172 -6.53 -10.98 9.96
N LEU A 173 -5.64 -11.04 8.97
CA LEU A 173 -5.73 -12.01 7.88
C LEU A 173 -5.58 -13.45 8.39
N LYS A 174 -4.69 -13.68 9.35
CA LYS A 174 -4.46 -14.98 9.97
C LYS A 174 -5.69 -15.51 10.71
N GLU A 175 -6.43 -14.63 11.39
CA GLU A 175 -7.72 -14.99 12.01
C GLU A 175 -8.75 -15.49 10.99
N LYS A 176 -8.64 -15.04 9.73
CA LYS A 176 -9.47 -15.49 8.60
C LYS A 176 -8.90 -16.71 7.87
N GLY A 177 -7.86 -17.34 8.41
CA GLY A 177 -7.19 -18.49 7.79
C GLY A 177 -6.33 -18.12 6.57
N LEU A 178 -5.98 -16.84 6.41
CA LEU A 178 -5.18 -16.35 5.30
C LEU A 178 -3.75 -16.08 5.73
N THR A 179 -2.82 -16.15 4.78
CA THR A 179 -1.39 -15.84 4.99
C THR A 179 -0.99 -14.62 4.17
N LEU A 180 -0.55 -13.57 4.84
CA LEU A 180 0.05 -12.39 4.19
C LEU A 180 1.51 -12.67 3.85
N TYR A 181 1.88 -12.59 2.57
CA TYR A 181 3.24 -12.79 2.11
C TYR A 181 4.03 -11.49 2.11
N ASP A 182 3.46 -10.45 1.50
CA ASP A 182 3.96 -9.09 1.58
C ASP A 182 2.86 -8.06 1.28
N ILE A 183 3.14 -6.82 1.63
CA ILE A 183 2.29 -5.65 1.37
C ILE A 183 3.17 -4.43 1.07
N LYS A 184 2.69 -3.58 0.17
CA LYS A 184 3.29 -2.29 -0.18
C LYS A 184 2.40 -1.16 0.34
N LEU A 185 2.98 -0.26 1.10
CA LEU A 185 2.30 0.89 1.71
C LEU A 185 2.98 2.19 1.27
N GLU A 186 2.24 3.29 1.34
CA GLU A 186 2.77 4.63 1.11
C GLU A 186 2.65 5.46 2.39
N PHE A 187 3.63 6.35 2.60
CA PHE A 187 3.69 7.21 3.79
C PHE A 187 3.91 8.66 3.38
N GLY A 188 3.42 9.55 4.23
CA GLY A 188 3.64 10.99 4.13
C GLY A 188 3.62 11.62 5.52
N LYS A 189 3.57 12.95 5.55
CA LYS A 189 3.45 13.72 6.78
C LYS A 189 2.11 14.43 6.87
N VAL A 190 1.51 14.36 8.05
CA VAL A 190 0.35 15.17 8.42
C VAL A 190 0.70 15.85 9.74
N ASP A 191 0.69 17.19 9.74
CA ASP A 191 1.13 18.02 10.87
C ASP A 191 2.57 17.69 11.35
N GLY A 192 3.46 17.35 10.42
CA GLY A 192 4.87 17.05 10.69
C GLY A 192 5.15 15.62 11.18
N GLU A 193 4.12 14.81 11.40
CA GLU A 193 4.24 13.42 11.87
C GLU A 193 4.13 12.43 10.70
N VAL A 194 4.94 11.37 10.73
CA VAL A 194 4.86 10.26 9.76
C VAL A 194 3.53 9.54 9.93
N VAL A 195 2.78 9.40 8.85
CA VAL A 195 1.49 8.68 8.85
C VAL A 195 1.35 7.79 7.62
N LEU A 196 0.57 6.71 7.77
CA LEU A 196 0.12 5.92 6.63
C LEU A 196 -0.82 6.76 5.76
N ILE A 197 -0.54 6.76 4.46
CA ILE A 197 -1.37 7.40 3.43
C ILE A 197 -1.82 6.38 2.38
N ASP A 198 -2.35 6.89 1.27
CA ASP A 198 -2.90 6.12 0.17
C ASP A 198 -3.94 5.07 0.62
N GLU A 199 -3.79 3.80 0.21
CA GLU A 199 -4.77 2.72 0.40
C GLU A 199 -4.18 1.47 1.08
N ILE A 200 -5.05 0.60 1.61
CA ILE A 200 -4.72 -0.79 1.97
C ILE A 200 -5.71 -1.66 1.21
N SER A 201 -5.28 -2.30 0.12
CA SER A 201 -6.21 -3.02 -0.77
C SER A 201 -5.65 -4.34 -1.27
N GLY A 202 -6.50 -5.18 -1.84
CA GLY A 202 -6.03 -6.43 -2.46
C GLY A 202 -5.01 -6.19 -3.58
N GLY A 203 -4.97 -4.98 -4.18
CA GLY A 203 -4.04 -4.63 -5.24
C GLY A 203 -2.62 -4.32 -4.77
N ASN A 204 -2.39 -4.04 -3.48
CA ASN A 204 -1.07 -3.73 -2.94
C ASN A 204 -0.53 -4.79 -1.96
N MET A 205 -1.15 -5.95 -1.88
CA MET A 205 -0.69 -7.06 -1.04
C MET A 205 -0.77 -8.42 -1.74
N ARG A 206 0.03 -9.37 -1.28
CA ARG A 206 -0.05 -10.78 -1.69
C ARG A 206 -0.54 -11.62 -0.53
N VAL A 207 -1.75 -12.17 -0.69
CA VAL A 207 -2.44 -12.98 0.32
C VAL A 207 -2.72 -14.37 -0.23
N TYR A 208 -2.54 -15.38 0.60
CA TYR A 208 -2.72 -16.79 0.26
C TYR A 208 -3.77 -17.46 1.15
N ASN A 209 -4.56 -18.35 0.56
CA ASN A 209 -5.42 -19.30 1.25
C ASN A 209 -4.90 -20.72 0.96
N GLY A 210 -4.21 -21.31 1.93
CA GLY A 210 -3.37 -22.48 1.68
C GLY A 210 -2.30 -22.15 0.63
N ASP A 211 -2.23 -22.94 -0.44
CA ASP A 211 -1.26 -22.75 -1.53
C ASP A 211 -1.77 -21.81 -2.65
N ASN A 212 -3.02 -21.37 -2.57
CA ASN A 212 -3.64 -20.56 -3.62
C ASN A 212 -3.54 -19.07 -3.29
N ILE A 213 -3.09 -18.28 -4.26
CA ILE A 213 -3.15 -16.83 -4.18
C ILE A 213 -4.62 -16.37 -4.20
N VAL A 214 -4.97 -15.45 -3.30
CA VAL A 214 -6.29 -14.81 -3.27
C VAL A 214 -6.29 -13.65 -4.25
N ALA A 215 -7.24 -13.64 -5.19
CA ALA A 215 -7.38 -12.55 -6.13
C ALA A 215 -7.74 -11.24 -5.38
N PRO A 216 -7.24 -10.07 -5.83
CA PRO A 216 -7.54 -8.78 -5.21
C PRO A 216 -9.04 -8.50 -5.02
N THR A 217 -9.87 -8.91 -5.98
CA THR A 217 -11.33 -8.74 -5.99
C THR A 217 -12.04 -9.62 -4.97
N ASP A 218 -11.42 -10.72 -4.55
CA ASP A 218 -12.08 -11.74 -3.72
C ASP A 218 -11.73 -11.57 -2.25
N LEU A 219 -10.63 -10.88 -1.94
CA LEU A 219 -10.08 -10.77 -0.58
C LEU A 219 -11.10 -10.26 0.43
N TYR A 220 -11.91 -9.25 0.06
CA TYR A 220 -12.93 -8.71 0.97
C TYR A 220 -13.93 -9.76 1.45
N SER A 221 -14.32 -10.70 0.58
CA SER A 221 -15.26 -11.78 0.93
C SER A 221 -14.72 -12.73 2.00
N PHE A 222 -13.39 -12.87 2.10
CA PHE A 222 -12.76 -13.65 3.17
C PHE A 222 -12.73 -12.89 4.49
N LEU A 223 -12.62 -11.56 4.47
CA LEU A 223 -12.60 -10.72 5.68
C LEU A 223 -13.95 -10.73 6.43
N LEU A 224 -15.05 -11.04 5.74
CA LEU A 224 -16.40 -11.11 6.32
C LEU A 224 -16.71 -12.44 7.03
N LYS A 225 -15.90 -13.48 6.83
CA LYS A 225 -16.11 -14.82 7.42
C LYS A 225 -15.59 -14.89 8.84
#